data_AF-A0A962X4R3-F1
#
_entry.id   AF-A0A962X4R3-F1
#
_cell.length_a   1.000
_cell.length_b   1.000
_cell.length_c   1.000
_cell.angle_alpha   90.00
_cell.angle_beta   90.00
_cell.angle_gamma   90.00
#
_symmetry.space_group_name_H-M   'P 1'
#
loop_
_entity.id
_entity.type
_entity.pdbx_description
1 polymer ?
#
loop_
_entity_poly.entity_id
_entity_poly.type
_entity_poly.pdbx_seq_one_letter_code
_entity_poly.pdbx_strand_id
1 'polypeptide(L)'
;MNPQQQAMIFGVSAVLLWSTVATAFKLSLRYSTPIELLLYSSLFSTLVIGTILGVQHKFHLVLQCARQEYLLSMLLGFLSPFLYYLILFKAYDLLPAQQAQPINYTWAITLSLLSVPLLKQKVGWQLWLALMVSYCGVVIISTEGDPFSLHFTSPFGVALALFSTVIWALY
;
A
#
# COMPACT_ATOMS: atom_id res chain seq x y z
N MET A 1 15.84 6.30 -26.36
CA MET A 1 15.18 5.23 -25.59
C MET A 1 13.69 5.31 -25.87
N ASN A 2 13.01 4.17 -26.04
CA ASN A 2 11.56 4.16 -26.24
C ASN A 2 10.86 4.49 -24.90
N PRO A 3 9.75 5.25 -24.88
CA PRO A 3 9.05 5.61 -23.63
C PRO A 3 8.69 4.39 -22.77
N GLN A 4 8.38 3.26 -23.42
CA GLN A 4 8.07 2.00 -22.75
C GLN A 4 9.27 1.36 -22.06
N GLN A 5 10.48 1.49 -22.63
CA GLN A 5 11.71 1.02 -21.98
C GLN A 5 12.06 1.89 -20.76
N GLN A 6 11.85 3.20 -20.83
CA GLN A 6 12.04 4.10 -19.69
C GLN A 6 11.06 3.80 -18.56
N ALA A 7 9.77 3.63 -18.88
CA ALA A 7 8.75 3.24 -17.91
C ALA A 7 9.11 1.90 -17.22
N MET A 8 9.62 0.93 -17.99
CA MET A 8 10.01 -0.37 -17.43
C MET A 8 11.24 -0.28 -16.52
N ILE A 9 12.24 0.54 -16.86
CA ILE A 9 13.41 0.78 -16.00
C ILE A 9 12.98 1.45 -14.69
N PHE A 10 12.13 2.47 -14.76
CA PHE A 10 11.61 3.12 -13.55
C PHE A 10 10.77 2.17 -12.69
N GLY A 11 9.93 1.34 -13.31
CA GLY A 11 9.14 0.32 -12.61
C GLY A 11 10.02 -0.70 -11.88
N VAL A 12 11.03 -1.25 -12.56
CA VAL A 12 11.97 -2.20 -11.94
C VAL A 12 12.76 -1.54 -10.81
N SER A 13 13.20 -0.29 -11.00
CA SER A 13 13.93 0.47 -9.99
C SER A 13 13.06 0.71 -8.75
N ALA A 14 11.78 1.03 -8.93
CA ALA A 14 10.83 1.17 -7.84
C ALA A 14 10.62 -0.15 -7.07
N VAL A 15 10.51 -1.28 -7.78
CA VAL A 15 10.41 -2.61 -7.14
C VAL A 15 11.65 -2.95 -6.33
N LEU A 16 12.85 -2.67 -6.86
CA LEU A 16 14.10 -2.88 -6.15
C LEU A 16 14.18 -2.03 -4.89
N LEU A 17 13.81 -0.75 -4.97
CA LEU A 17 13.74 0.12 -3.79
C LEU A 17 12.73 -0.41 -2.77
N TRP A 18 11.56 -0.87 -3.22
CA TRP A 18 10.52 -1.39 -2.32
C TRP A 18 10.96 -2.66 -1.59
N SER A 19 11.79 -3.50 -2.21
CA SER A 19 12.35 -4.69 -1.55
C SER A 19 13.18 -4.36 -0.29
N THR A 20 13.77 -3.17 -0.22
CA THR A 20 14.57 -2.72 0.93
C THR A 20 13.73 -2.09 2.06
N VAL A 21 12.47 -1.73 1.78
CA VAL A 21 11.60 -1.03 2.73
C VAL A 21 11.28 -1.88 3.95
N ALA A 22 11.08 -3.19 3.79
CA ALA A 22 10.84 -4.09 4.91
C ALA A 22 12.02 -4.10 5.91
N THR A 23 13.25 -4.11 5.40
CA THR A 23 14.46 -4.05 6.23
C THR A 23 14.61 -2.68 6.89
N ALA A 24 14.37 -1.60 6.14
CA ALA A 24 14.41 -0.24 6.67
C ALA A 24 13.38 -0.04 7.79
N PHE A 25 12.13 -0.47 7.59
CA PHE A 25 11.10 -0.43 8.63
C PHE A 25 11.52 -1.23 9.87
N LYS A 26 11.99 -2.47 9.70
CA LYS A 26 12.43 -3.30 10.83
C LYS A 26 13.56 -2.66 11.64
N LEU A 27 14.49 -1.97 10.97
CA LEU A 27 15.61 -1.30 11.64
C LEU A 27 15.16 -0.01 12.33
N SER A 28 14.41 0.84 11.62
CA SER A 28 13.97 2.14 12.14
C SER A 28 12.94 2.01 13.27
N LEU A 29 12.06 0.99 13.21
CA LEU A 29 11.09 0.72 14.28
C LEU A 29 11.74 0.25 15.60
N ARG A 30 13.05 -0.02 15.62
CA ARG A 30 13.80 -0.23 16.88
C ARG A 30 14.04 1.06 17.65
N TYR A 31 14.05 2.20 16.97
CA TYR A 31 14.44 3.50 17.51
C TYR A 31 13.33 4.55 17.44
N SER A 32 12.32 4.34 16.60
CA SER A 32 11.22 5.29 16.38
C SER A 32 9.88 4.59 16.37
N THR A 33 8.85 5.29 16.80
CA THR A 33 7.47 4.81 16.65
C THR A 33 7.07 4.81 15.17
N PRO A 34 6.07 4.00 14.77
CA PRO A 34 5.63 3.97 13.39
C PRO A 34 5.15 5.34 12.87
N ILE A 35 4.54 6.15 13.74
CA ILE A 35 4.03 7.49 13.40
C ILE A 35 5.19 8.45 13.14
N GLU A 36 6.22 8.44 13.98
CA GLU A 36 7.42 9.27 13.79
C GLU A 36 8.16 8.89 12.52
N LEU A 37 8.28 7.59 12.24
CA LEU A 37 8.92 7.10 11.02
C LEU A 37 8.20 7.61 9.77
N LEU A 38 6.87 7.53 9.76
CA LEU A 38 6.05 8.05 8.66
C LEU A 38 6.22 9.56 8.51
N LEU A 39 6.22 10.31 9.63
CA LEU A 39 6.43 11.74 9.62
C LEU A 39 7.79 12.10 8.98
N TYR A 40 8.87 11.44 9.40
CA TYR A 40 10.20 11.67 8.82
C TYR A 40 10.28 11.27 7.34
N SER A 41 9.68 10.13 6.96
CA SER A 41 9.62 9.71 5.56
C SER A 41 8.83 10.69 4.69
N SER A 42 7.68 11.18 5.17
CA SER A 42 6.87 12.19 4.48
C SER A 42 7.60 13.52 4.36
N LEU A 43 8.23 14.01 5.43
CA LEU A 43 9.04 15.23 5.41
C LEU A 43 10.19 15.12 4.41
N PHE A 44 10.92 14.01 4.43
CA PHE A 44 12.01 13.77 3.49
C PHE A 44 11.51 13.73 2.04
N SER A 45 10.40 13.04 1.78
CA SER A 45 9.76 13.02 0.45
C SER A 45 9.37 14.42 -0.02
N THR A 46 8.74 15.23 0.85
CA THR A 46 8.38 16.61 0.56
C THR A 46 9.61 17.47 0.26
N LEU A 47 10.70 17.32 1.02
CA LEU A 47 11.95 18.04 0.77
C LEU A 47 12.58 17.64 -0.56
N VAL A 48 12.63 16.34 -0.88
CA VAL A 48 13.19 15.84 -2.14
C VAL A 48 12.37 16.35 -3.33
N ILE A 49 11.05 16.18 -3.30
CA ILE A 49 10.15 16.65 -4.36
C ILE A 49 10.21 18.17 -4.49
N GLY A 50 10.19 18.89 -3.36
CA GLY A 50 10.34 20.35 -3.33
C GLY A 50 11.66 20.81 -3.93
N THR A 51 12.76 20.13 -3.62
CA THR A 51 14.08 20.43 -4.21
C THR A 51 14.08 20.18 -5.71
N ILE A 52 13.53 19.06 -6.17
CA ILE A 52 13.41 18.72 -7.60
C ILE A 52 12.58 19.78 -8.35
N LEU A 53 11.45 20.21 -7.78
CA LEU A 53 10.62 21.27 -8.36
C LEU A 53 11.33 22.62 -8.39
N GLY A 54 12.17 22.89 -7.38
CA GLY A 54 13.05 24.06 -7.31
C GLY A 54 14.03 24.10 -8.44
N VAL A 55 14.80 23.03 -8.62
CA VAL A 55 15.80 22.89 -9.69
C VAL A 55 15.15 22.92 -11.08
N GLN A 56 13.93 22.39 -11.21
CA GLN A 56 13.19 22.43 -12.49
C GLN A 56 12.47 23.77 -12.74
N HIS A 57 12.50 24.72 -11.80
CA HIS A 57 11.72 25.98 -11.84
C HIS A 57 10.20 25.78 -12.03
N LYS A 58 9.68 24.61 -11.65
CA LYS A 58 8.28 24.21 -11.82
C LYS A 58 7.41 24.47 -10.59
N PHE A 59 7.90 25.21 -9.61
CA PHE A 59 7.12 25.57 -8.41
C PHE A 59 5.80 26.27 -8.72
N HIS A 60 5.75 27.05 -9.80
CA HIS A 60 4.54 27.75 -10.22
C HIS A 60 3.38 26.78 -10.56
N LEU A 61 3.68 25.57 -11.04
CA LEU A 61 2.65 24.56 -11.35
C LEU A 61 1.93 24.07 -10.11
N VAL A 62 2.62 23.96 -8.97
CA VAL A 62 1.97 23.61 -7.70
C VAL A 62 0.98 24.70 -7.32
N LEU A 63 1.40 25.96 -7.38
CA LEU A 63 0.56 27.11 -7.00
C LEU A 63 -0.63 27.34 -7.95
N GLN A 64 -0.57 26.83 -9.19
CA GLN A 64 -1.65 26.93 -10.18
C GLN A 64 -2.71 25.82 -10.06
N CYS A 65 -2.53 24.84 -9.18
CA CYS A 65 -3.51 23.79 -8.98
C CYS A 65 -4.88 24.34 -8.53
N ALA A 66 -5.95 23.73 -9.02
CA ALA A 66 -7.29 24.08 -8.59
C ALA A 66 -7.52 23.64 -7.13
N ARG A 67 -8.42 24.33 -6.41
CA ARG A 67 -8.79 23.96 -5.03
C ARG A 67 -9.23 22.49 -4.90
N GLN A 68 -9.83 21.94 -5.95
CA GLN A 68 -10.23 20.53 -6.01
C GLN A 68 -9.02 19.59 -6.07
N GLU A 69 -7.96 19.94 -6.80
CA GLU A 69 -6.74 19.14 -6.91
C GLU A 69 -5.96 19.15 -5.58
N TYR A 70 -5.96 20.28 -4.88
CA TYR A 70 -5.43 20.37 -3.52
C TYR A 70 -6.19 19.48 -2.54
N LEU A 71 -7.52 19.55 -2.56
CA LEU A 71 -8.35 18.70 -1.70
C LEU A 71 -8.14 17.21 -2.01
N LEU A 72 -8.06 16.84 -3.29
CA LEU A 72 -7.78 15.48 -3.71
C LEU A 72 -6.40 15.04 -3.22
N SER A 73 -5.37 15.88 -3.37
CA SER A 73 -4.01 15.57 -2.90
C SER A 73 -3.94 15.42 -1.38
N MET A 74 -4.64 16.26 -0.63
CA MET A 74 -4.75 16.14 0.83
C MET A 74 -5.49 14.85 1.23
N LEU A 75 -6.58 14.52 0.53
CA LEU A 75 -7.34 13.31 0.75
C LEU A 75 -6.45 12.07 0.47
N LEU A 76 -5.78 12.03 -0.68
CA LEU A 76 -4.87 10.95 -1.04
C LEU A 76 -3.75 10.82 -0.01
N GLY A 77 -3.07 11.91 0.38
CA GLY A 77 -2.05 11.90 1.42
C GLY A 77 -2.55 11.43 2.79
N PHE A 78 -3.81 11.73 3.11
CA PHE A 78 -4.47 11.22 4.31
C PHE A 78 -4.78 9.72 4.22
N LEU A 79 -5.30 9.23 3.09
CA LEU A 79 -5.53 7.80 2.86
C LEU A 79 -4.21 7.01 2.89
N SER A 80 -3.20 7.45 2.15
CA SER A 80 -1.86 6.89 2.13
C SER A 80 -0.81 8.00 2.02
N PRO A 81 0.19 8.07 2.91
CA PRO A 81 0.59 7.01 3.85
C PRO A 81 -0.14 7.01 5.20
N PHE A 82 -0.83 8.09 5.60
CA PHE A 82 -1.21 8.27 7.00
C PHE A 82 -2.19 7.20 7.54
N LEU A 83 -3.41 7.15 7.00
CA LEU A 83 -4.47 6.24 7.49
C LEU A 83 -4.12 4.78 7.24
N TYR A 84 -3.59 4.47 6.05
CA TYR A 84 -3.14 3.14 5.67
C TYR A 84 -2.17 2.55 6.69
N TYR A 85 -1.07 3.24 6.96
CA TYR A 85 -0.03 2.69 7.85
C TYR A 85 -0.50 2.65 9.31
N LEU A 86 -1.30 3.61 9.78
CA LEU A 86 -1.87 3.55 11.13
C LEU A 86 -2.69 2.28 11.36
N ILE A 87 -3.57 1.95 10.41
CA ILE A 87 -4.42 0.76 10.49
C ILE A 87 -3.58 -0.51 10.33
N LEU A 88 -2.60 -0.49 9.42
CA LEU A 88 -1.71 -1.62 9.19
C LEU A 88 -0.88 -1.95 10.43
N PHE A 89 -0.23 -0.95 11.05
CA PHE A 89 0.55 -1.15 12.26
C PHE A 89 -0.34 -1.61 13.42
N LYS A 90 -1.56 -1.06 13.54
CA LYS A 90 -2.51 -1.56 14.54
C LYS A 90 -2.91 -3.02 14.31
N ALA A 91 -3.04 -3.44 13.06
CA ALA A 91 -3.28 -4.85 12.73
C ALA A 91 -2.06 -5.73 13.07
N TYR A 92 -0.85 -5.22 12.85
CA TYR A 92 0.40 -5.93 13.18
C TYR A 92 0.62 -6.09 14.70
N ASP A 93 0.09 -5.16 15.51
CA ASP A 93 0.09 -5.31 16.97
C ASP A 93 -0.88 -6.40 17.46
N LEU A 94 -1.92 -6.70 16.66
CA LEU A 94 -3.00 -7.63 17.02
C LEU A 94 -2.85 -9.02 16.40
N LEU A 95 -2.02 -9.15 15.37
CA LEU A 95 -1.81 -10.38 14.61
C LEU A 95 -0.33 -10.74 14.55
N PRO A 96 0.02 -12.03 14.56
CA PRO A 96 1.35 -12.46 14.18
C PRO A 96 1.72 -11.88 12.80
N ALA A 97 2.96 -11.39 12.66
CA ALA A 97 3.46 -10.84 11.40
C ALA A 97 3.30 -11.81 10.21
N GLN A 98 3.36 -13.12 10.50
CA GLN A 98 3.17 -14.21 9.54
C GLN A 98 1.74 -14.27 8.98
N GLN A 99 0.72 -13.82 9.71
CA GLN A 99 -0.66 -13.71 9.24
C GLN A 99 -0.90 -12.33 8.60
N ALA A 100 -0.39 -11.26 9.23
CA ALA A 100 -0.66 -9.90 8.80
C ALA A 100 -0.02 -9.55 7.45
N GLN A 101 1.18 -10.06 7.14
CA GLN A 101 1.85 -9.82 5.85
C GLN A 101 1.10 -10.43 4.66
N PRO A 102 0.73 -11.73 4.65
CA PRO A 102 -0.08 -12.32 3.58
C PRO A 102 -1.40 -11.59 3.37
N ILE A 103 -2.10 -11.22 4.45
CA ILE A 103 -3.33 -10.43 4.35
C ILE A 103 -3.04 -9.07 3.71
N ASN A 104 -1.97 -8.38 4.12
CA ASN A 104 -1.60 -7.11 3.50
C ASN A 104 -1.30 -7.25 2.01
N TYR A 105 -0.57 -8.29 1.58
CA TYR A 105 -0.28 -8.56 0.17
C TYR A 105 -1.52 -8.83 -0.69
N THR A 106 -2.70 -9.03 -0.09
CA THR A 106 -3.97 -9.07 -0.84
C THR A 106 -4.37 -7.73 -1.44
N TRP A 107 -3.66 -6.63 -1.18
CA TRP A 107 -3.91 -5.36 -1.85
C TRP A 107 -3.92 -5.49 -3.39
N ALA A 108 -3.10 -6.36 -3.98
CA ALA A 108 -3.10 -6.58 -5.43
C ALA A 108 -4.39 -7.25 -5.93
N ILE A 109 -4.95 -8.16 -5.12
CA ILE A 109 -6.25 -8.80 -5.34
C ILE A 109 -7.35 -7.75 -5.22
N THR A 110 -7.34 -6.95 -4.15
CA THR A 110 -8.30 -5.86 -3.91
C THR A 110 -8.29 -4.82 -5.01
N LEU A 111 -7.11 -4.41 -5.48
CA LEU A 111 -6.96 -3.48 -6.61
C LEU A 111 -7.53 -4.05 -7.90
N SER A 112 -7.25 -5.33 -8.19
CA SER A 112 -7.80 -6.00 -9.37
C SER A 112 -9.32 -6.09 -9.30
N LEU A 113 -9.88 -6.36 -8.12
CA LEU A 113 -11.31 -6.44 -7.89
C LEU A 113 -11.99 -5.07 -7.96
N LEU A 114 -11.39 -4.01 -7.41
CA LEU A 114 -11.87 -2.63 -7.48
C LEU A 114 -11.75 -2.03 -8.87
N SER A 115 -10.79 -2.49 -9.68
CA SER A 115 -10.67 -2.05 -11.08
C SER A 115 -11.91 -2.39 -11.92
N VAL A 116 -12.67 -3.41 -11.52
CA VAL A 116 -13.90 -3.83 -12.20
C VAL A 116 -15.01 -2.80 -12.10
N PRO A 117 -15.48 -2.39 -10.90
CA PRO A 117 -16.47 -1.32 -10.78
C PRO A 117 -15.89 0.06 -11.15
N LEU A 118 -14.63 0.33 -10.82
CA LEU A 118 -14.05 1.68 -10.95
C LEU A 118 -13.66 2.02 -12.39
N LEU A 119 -13.01 1.09 -13.11
CA LEU A 119 -12.61 1.27 -14.51
C LEU A 119 -13.59 0.63 -15.52
N LYS A 120 -14.67 -0.03 -15.05
CA LYS A 120 -15.66 -0.75 -15.88
C LYS A 120 -15.01 -1.78 -16.84
N GLN A 121 -13.88 -2.34 -16.45
CA GLN A 121 -13.19 -3.34 -17.28
C GLN A 121 -13.96 -4.65 -17.31
N LYS A 122 -14.06 -5.27 -18.50
CA LYS A 122 -14.64 -6.60 -18.66
C LYS A 122 -13.65 -7.64 -18.14
N VAL A 123 -14.03 -8.28 -17.05
CA VAL A 123 -13.23 -9.31 -16.41
C VAL A 123 -13.50 -10.65 -17.08
N GLY A 124 -12.45 -11.30 -17.59
CA GLY A 124 -12.54 -12.68 -18.06
C GLY A 124 -12.65 -13.67 -16.90
N TRP A 125 -13.25 -14.83 -17.14
CA TRP A 125 -13.38 -15.93 -16.16
C TRP A 125 -12.03 -16.34 -15.52
N GLN A 126 -10.92 -16.15 -16.25
CA GLN A 126 -9.57 -16.40 -15.77
C GLN A 126 -9.20 -15.54 -14.54
N LEU A 127 -9.65 -14.28 -14.46
CA LEU A 127 -9.38 -13.45 -13.28
C LEU A 127 -10.17 -13.95 -12.08
N TRP A 128 -11.43 -14.39 -12.27
CA TRP A 128 -12.22 -14.99 -11.20
C TRP A 128 -11.54 -16.24 -10.62
N LEU A 129 -11.02 -17.11 -11.48
CA LEU A 129 -10.21 -18.27 -11.04
C LEU A 129 -8.95 -17.83 -10.29
N ALA A 130 -8.21 -16.84 -10.80
CA ALA A 130 -7.01 -16.32 -10.15
C ALA A 130 -7.32 -15.71 -8.78
N LEU A 131 -8.42 -14.97 -8.65
CA LEU A 131 -8.90 -14.41 -7.39
C LEU A 131 -9.23 -15.52 -6.39
N MET A 132 -9.97 -16.55 -6.81
CA MET A 132 -10.30 -17.70 -5.95
C MET A 132 -9.04 -18.41 -5.44
N VAL A 133 -8.11 -18.76 -6.33
CA VAL A 133 -6.85 -19.42 -5.96
C VAL A 133 -6.03 -18.55 -4.99
N SER A 134 -5.95 -17.24 -5.27
CA SER A 134 -5.19 -16.31 -4.43
C SER A 134 -5.81 -16.15 -3.04
N TYR A 135 -7.14 -16.05 -2.96
CA TYR A 135 -7.85 -15.94 -1.68
C TYR A 135 -7.74 -17.23 -0.86
N CYS A 136 -7.83 -18.40 -1.51
CA CYS A 136 -7.56 -19.68 -0.85
C CYS A 136 -6.15 -19.74 -0.25
N GLY A 137 -5.13 -19.28 -0.99
CA GLY A 137 -3.76 -19.20 -0.47
C GLY A 137 -3.66 -18.30 0.77
N VAL A 138 -4.30 -17.13 0.74
CA VAL A 138 -4.33 -16.20 1.88
C VAL A 138 -5.00 -16.83 3.10
N VAL A 139 -6.13 -17.52 2.90
CA VAL A 139 -6.83 -18.21 3.99
C VAL A 139 -5.93 -19.29 4.60
N ILE A 140 -5.31 -20.15 3.78
CA ILE A 140 -4.42 -21.23 4.25
C ILE A 140 -3.25 -20.67 5.07
N ILE A 141 -2.62 -19.58 4.60
CA ILE A 141 -1.49 -18.97 5.30
C ILE A 141 -1.96 -18.28 6.59
N SER A 142 -3.10 -17.59 6.54
CA SER A 142 -3.66 -16.89 7.69
C SER A 142 -4.10 -17.86 8.80
N THR A 143 -4.45 -19.09 8.44
CA THR A 143 -4.80 -20.15 9.39
C THR A 143 -3.61 -21.03 9.77
N GLU A 144 -2.37 -20.64 9.43
CA GLU A 144 -1.14 -21.38 9.75
C GLU A 144 -1.16 -22.85 9.30
N GLY A 145 -1.93 -23.17 8.24
CA GLY A 145 -2.12 -24.55 7.77
C GLY A 145 -3.20 -25.36 8.50
N ASP A 146 -3.90 -24.79 9.47
CA ASP A 146 -5.08 -25.40 10.13
C ASP A 146 -6.37 -24.59 9.86
N PRO A 147 -6.94 -24.71 8.65
CA PRO A 147 -8.13 -23.94 8.25
C PRO A 147 -9.40 -24.30 9.03
N PHE A 148 -9.42 -25.42 9.74
CA PHE A 148 -10.58 -25.89 10.49
C PHE A 148 -10.57 -25.49 11.97
N SER A 149 -9.42 -25.10 12.51
CA SER A 149 -9.32 -24.70 13.92
C SER A 149 -9.83 -23.29 14.23
N LEU A 150 -10.06 -22.44 13.22
CA LEU A 150 -10.58 -21.06 13.36
C LEU A 150 -9.98 -20.29 14.56
N HIS A 151 -8.72 -20.55 14.90
CA HIS A 151 -7.97 -19.77 15.88
C HIS A 151 -7.49 -18.47 15.23
N PHE A 152 -8.44 -17.60 14.87
CA PHE A 152 -8.09 -16.22 14.57
C PHE A 152 -7.61 -15.59 15.89
N THR A 153 -6.29 -15.37 16.00
CA THR A 153 -5.66 -14.73 17.17
C THR A 153 -6.38 -13.43 17.54
N SER A 154 -6.88 -12.70 16.54
CA SER A 154 -7.82 -11.59 16.71
C SER A 154 -8.63 -11.33 15.43
N PRO A 155 -9.95 -11.62 15.39
CA PRO A 155 -10.81 -11.28 14.26
C PRO A 155 -10.81 -9.77 13.93
N PHE A 156 -10.63 -8.93 14.95
CA PHE A 156 -10.51 -7.49 14.78
C PHE A 156 -9.22 -7.10 14.06
N GLY A 157 -8.10 -7.76 14.35
CA GLY A 157 -6.85 -7.58 13.63
C GLY A 157 -6.96 -7.95 12.15
N VAL A 158 -7.67 -9.06 11.84
CA VAL A 158 -7.91 -9.49 10.45
C VAL A 158 -8.77 -8.46 9.71
N ALA A 159 -9.83 -7.96 10.34
CA ALA A 159 -10.67 -6.92 9.77
C ALA A 159 -9.90 -5.63 9.47
N LEU A 160 -9.03 -5.19 10.40
CA LEU A 160 -8.15 -4.04 10.18
C LEU A 160 -7.16 -4.28 9.03
N ALA A 161 -6.55 -5.46 8.96
CA ALA A 161 -5.62 -5.80 7.89
C ALA A 161 -6.31 -5.79 6.51
N LEU A 162 -7.49 -6.39 6.38
CA LEU A 162 -8.29 -6.36 5.15
C LEU A 162 -8.74 -4.93 4.81
N PHE A 163 -9.15 -4.14 5.80
CA PHE A 163 -9.53 -2.75 5.57
C PHE A 163 -8.35 -1.90 5.08
N SER A 164 -7.13 -2.18 5.57
CA SER A 164 -5.92 -1.51 5.07
C SER A 164 -5.67 -1.78 3.58
N THR A 165 -6.00 -2.96 3.07
CA THR A 165 -5.79 -3.27 1.64
C THR A 165 -6.77 -2.55 0.73
N VAL A 166 -7.99 -2.28 1.23
CA VAL A 166 -8.98 -1.44 0.53
C VAL A 166 -8.51 0.01 0.48
N ILE A 167 -8.01 0.56 1.59
CA ILE A 167 -7.45 1.92 1.63
C ILE A 167 -6.30 2.05 0.62
N TRP A 168 -5.38 1.08 0.62
CA TRP A 168 -4.26 1.07 -0.32
C TRP A 168 -4.70 0.99 -1.78
N ALA A 169 -5.73 0.20 -2.08
CA ALA A 169 -6.22 0.03 -3.45
C ALA A 169 -7.06 1.22 -3.95
N LEU A 170 -7.57 2.07 -3.07
CA LEU A 170 -8.31 3.29 -3.41
C LEU A 170 -7.43 4.53 -3.59
N TYR A 171 -6.21 4.49 -3.04
CA TYR A 171 -5.19 5.53 -3.23
C TYR A 171 -4.54 5.42 -4.61
#